data_AF-A0A2C9KKD0-F1
#
_entry.id   AF-A0A2C9KKD0-F1
#
_cell.length_a   1.000
_cell.length_b   1.000
_cell.length_c   1.000
_cell.angle_alpha   90.00
_cell.angle_beta   90.00
_cell.angle_gamma   90.00
#
_symmetry.space_group_name_H-M   'P 1'
#
loop_
_entity.id
_entity.type
_entity.pdbx_description
1 polymer ?
#
loop_
_entity_poly.entity_id
_entity_poly.type
_entity_poly.pdbx_seq_one_letter_code
_entity_poly.pdbx_strand_id
1 'polypeptide(L)'
;MISEELKSKNVFLYYDDPSVFVSPQWPLPYTMFLLWRLLWAIWNSAWMCVSIRNEIAFGSGEKWLIYLTNIAYLLLVIHSVWFFLVVLFHKGKTPDATRWYHCSLWLLNTVAFDTALMVTLLYWSLEYKGKNIVHI
;
A
#
# COMPACT_ATOMS: atom_id res chain seq x y z
N MET A 1 11.50 -14.99 -25.31
CA MET A 1 11.77 -13.91 -24.34
C MET A 1 10.71 -13.90 -23.23
N ILE A 2 9.42 -13.71 -23.53
CA ILE A 2 8.33 -13.72 -22.52
C ILE A 2 8.17 -15.06 -21.75
N SER A 3 8.44 -16.20 -22.41
CA SER A 3 8.30 -17.52 -21.79
C SER A 3 9.35 -17.84 -20.73
N GLU A 4 10.49 -17.13 -20.73
CA GLU A 4 11.54 -17.35 -19.73
C GLU A 4 11.26 -16.59 -18.43
N GLU A 5 10.60 -15.43 -18.51
CA GLU A 5 10.23 -14.64 -17.34
C GLU A 5 9.08 -15.28 -16.54
N LEU A 6 8.18 -16.02 -17.19
CA LEU A 6 7.03 -16.69 -16.57
C LEU A 6 7.34 -18.06 -15.94
N LYS A 7 8.61 -18.46 -15.80
CA LYS A 7 8.95 -19.68 -15.05
C LYS A 7 8.41 -19.56 -13.62
N SER A 8 7.78 -20.60 -13.06
CA SER A 8 7.20 -20.54 -11.70
C SER A 8 8.21 -20.17 -10.61
N LYS A 9 9.51 -20.36 -10.88
CA LYS A 9 10.62 -19.89 -10.03
C LYS A 9 10.73 -18.36 -9.94
N ASN A 10 10.19 -17.61 -10.91
CA ASN A 10 10.12 -16.16 -10.95
C ASN A 10 8.76 -15.60 -10.48
N VAL A 11 7.79 -16.47 -10.16
CA VAL A 11 6.53 -16.05 -9.51
C VAL A 11 6.81 -15.62 -8.07
N PHE A 12 7.87 -16.15 -7.47
CA PHE A 12 8.42 -15.66 -6.22
C PHE A 12 9.52 -14.62 -6.50
N LEU A 13 9.62 -13.65 -5.59
CA LEU A 13 10.56 -12.55 -5.68
C LEU A 13 12.02 -13.03 -5.67
N TYR A 14 12.58 -13.19 -6.87
CA TYR A 14 14.01 -13.37 -7.09
C TYR A 14 14.50 -12.16 -7.88
N TYR A 15 14.51 -10.99 -7.23
CA TYR A 15 15.18 -9.82 -7.80
C TYR A 15 16.67 -9.96 -7.58
N ASP A 16 17.45 -9.70 -8.63
CA ASP A 16 18.92 -9.62 -8.55
C ASP A 16 19.37 -8.52 -7.56
N ASP A 17 18.54 -7.47 -7.39
CA ASP A 17 18.74 -6.44 -6.37
C ASP A 17 17.42 -5.98 -5.72
N PRO A 18 17.05 -6.48 -4.52
CA PRO A 18 15.86 -6.05 -3.80
C PRO A 18 15.97 -4.64 -3.19
N SER A 19 17.16 -4.04 -3.18
CA SER A 19 17.36 -2.68 -2.66
C SER A 19 16.72 -1.60 -3.55
N VAL A 20 16.40 -1.94 -4.80
CA VAL A 20 15.69 -1.08 -5.75
C VAL A 20 14.31 -0.64 -5.21
N PHE A 21 13.66 -1.45 -4.37
CA PHE A 21 12.36 -1.12 -3.79
C PHE A 21 12.42 -0.04 -2.71
N VAL A 22 13.57 0.12 -2.06
CA VAL A 22 13.75 0.97 -0.89
C VAL A 22 14.65 2.16 -1.18
N SER A 23 15.18 2.24 -2.40
CA SER A 23 15.93 3.36 -2.91
C SER A 23 15.01 4.35 -3.63
N PRO A 24 15.33 5.65 -3.58
CA PRO A 24 14.62 6.62 -4.38
C PRO A 24 14.87 6.35 -5.88
N GLN A 25 13.78 6.15 -6.62
CA GLN A 25 13.79 6.03 -8.10
C GLN A 25 14.01 7.37 -8.81
N TRP A 26 13.93 8.46 -8.05
CA TRP A 26 14.15 9.82 -8.49
C TRP A 26 15.50 10.32 -7.98
N PRO A 27 16.12 11.34 -8.61
CA PRO A 27 17.40 11.91 -8.20
C PRO A 27 17.25 12.74 -6.91
N LEU A 28 16.78 12.12 -5.84
CA LEU A 28 16.49 12.73 -4.55
C LEU A 28 17.44 12.18 -3.48
N PRO A 29 17.88 13.02 -2.53
CA PRO A 29 18.65 12.54 -1.39
C PRO A 29 17.86 11.51 -0.57
N TYR A 30 18.57 10.49 -0.06
CA TYR A 30 17.97 9.45 0.77
C TYR A 30 17.18 10.00 1.96
N THR A 31 17.72 11.04 2.62
CA THR A 31 17.06 11.71 3.74
C THR A 31 15.69 12.28 3.34
N MET A 32 15.59 12.88 2.15
CA MET A 32 14.33 13.43 1.67
C MET A 32 13.32 12.33 1.34
N PHE A 33 13.78 11.21 0.78
CA PHE A 33 12.95 10.02 0.57
C PHE A 33 12.43 9.44 1.89
N LEU A 34 13.28 9.36 2.92
CA LEU A 34 12.89 8.90 4.25
C LEU A 34 11.83 9.82 4.87
N LEU A 35 12.02 11.14 4.81
CA LEU A 35 11.05 12.13 5.30
C LEU A 35 9.71 12.04 4.56
N TRP A 36 9.75 11.83 3.25
CA TRP A 36 8.56 11.61 2.44
C TRP A 36 7.79 10.37 2.88
N ARG A 37 8.49 9.26 3.13
CA ARG A 37 7.85 8.02 3.63
C ARG A 37 7.27 8.21 5.03
N LEU A 38 7.96 8.94 5.90
CA LEU A 38 7.46 9.29 7.23
C LEU A 38 6.17 10.13 7.14
N LEU A 39 6.14 11.14 6.28
CA LEU A 39 4.97 11.98 6.07
C LEU A 39 3.76 11.15 5.65
N TRP A 40 3.91 10.24 4.70
CA TRP A 40 2.82 9.36 4.26
C TRP A 40 2.37 8.38 5.34
N ALA A 41 3.29 7.83 6.12
CA ALA A 41 2.95 6.94 7.23
C ALA A 41 2.13 7.69 8.29
N ILE A 42 2.52 8.91 8.65
CA ILE A 42 1.79 9.75 9.59
C ILE A 42 0.42 10.16 9.02
N TRP A 43 0.39 10.62 7.78
CA TRP A 43 -0.84 11.08 7.11
C TRP A 43 -1.90 9.98 7.07
N ASN A 44 -1.54 8.78 6.59
CA ASN A 44 -2.49 7.67 6.52
C ASN A 44 -2.91 7.19 7.91
N SER A 45 -1.97 7.12 8.86
CA SER A 45 -2.31 6.72 10.24
C SER A 45 -3.26 7.73 10.91
N ALA A 46 -3.02 9.04 10.73
CA ALA A 46 -3.87 10.07 11.29
C ALA A 46 -5.29 10.02 10.72
N TRP A 47 -5.42 9.87 9.39
CA TRP A 47 -6.72 9.74 8.74
C TRP A 47 -7.45 8.44 9.11
N MET A 48 -6.73 7.35 9.37
CA MET A 48 -7.33 6.12 9.91
C MET A 48 -7.91 6.35 11.30
N CYS A 49 -7.18 7.03 12.19
CA CYS A 49 -7.70 7.39 13.50
C CYS A 49 -8.94 8.28 13.41
N VAL A 50 -8.95 9.25 12.49
CA VAL A 50 -10.13 10.11 12.24
C VAL A 50 -11.31 9.31 11.70
N SER A 51 -11.07 8.41 10.73
CA SER A 51 -12.10 7.54 10.15
C SER A 51 -12.75 6.66 11.23
N ILE A 52 -11.94 5.97 12.03
CA ILE A 52 -12.43 5.12 13.13
C ILE A 52 -13.18 5.97 14.17
N ARG A 53 -12.64 7.13 14.56
CA ARG A 53 -13.29 8.03 15.53
C ARG A 53 -14.66 8.48 15.04
N ASN A 54 -14.77 8.89 13.78
CA ASN A 54 -16.03 9.35 13.21
C ASN A 54 -17.06 8.21 13.18
N GLU A 55 -16.63 6.99 12.93
CA GLU A 55 -17.50 5.81 12.88
C GLU A 55 -17.96 5.34 14.26
N ILE A 56 -17.11 5.51 15.28
CA ILE A 56 -17.52 5.30 16.69
C ILE A 56 -18.50 6.40 17.14
N ALA A 57 -18.31 7.65 16.69
CA ALA A 57 -19.11 8.79 17.14
C ALA A 57 -20.48 8.91 16.44
N PHE A 58 -20.54 8.60 15.15
CA PHE A 58 -21.71 8.87 14.30
C PHE A 58 -22.27 7.62 13.59
N GLY A 59 -21.57 6.49 13.66
CA GLY A 59 -21.91 5.26 12.95
C GLY A 59 -22.17 4.08 13.88
N SER A 60 -22.30 2.89 13.28
CA SER A 60 -22.25 1.62 13.99
C SER A 60 -20.80 1.13 13.93
N GLY A 61 -19.95 1.61 14.84
CA GLY A 61 -18.50 1.35 14.83
C GLY A 61 -18.08 -0.12 14.67
N GLU A 62 -18.96 -1.06 15.04
CA GLU A 62 -18.81 -2.51 14.85
C GLU A 62 -18.66 -2.94 13.38
N LYS A 63 -19.19 -2.14 12.43
CA LYS A 63 -19.19 -2.47 10.99
C LYS A 63 -18.00 -1.90 10.24
N TRP A 64 -17.11 -1.14 10.91
CA TRP A 64 -16.00 -0.46 10.22
C TRP A 64 -15.16 -1.44 9.40
N LEU A 65 -14.80 -2.59 9.98
CA LEU A 65 -14.00 -3.63 9.32
C LEU A 65 -14.75 -4.44 8.26
N ILE A 66 -16.09 -4.31 8.18
CA ILE A 66 -16.89 -5.04 7.18
C ILE A 66 -16.84 -4.32 5.83
N TYR A 67 -16.66 -2.99 5.84
CA TYR A 67 -16.57 -2.22 4.61
C TYR A 67 -15.25 -2.48 3.90
N LEU A 68 -15.35 -2.95 2.66
CA LEU A 68 -14.19 -3.28 1.83
C LEU A 68 -13.24 -2.08 1.64
N THR A 69 -13.78 -0.88 1.52
CA THR A 69 -13.01 0.39 1.47
C THR A 69 -12.18 0.61 2.72
N ASN A 70 -12.71 0.29 3.90
CA ASN A 70 -11.99 0.42 5.17
C ASN A 70 -10.91 -0.66 5.32
N ILE A 71 -11.16 -1.89 4.85
CA ILE A 71 -10.12 -2.93 4.77
C ILE A 71 -9.00 -2.51 3.83
N ALA A 72 -9.33 -1.98 2.65
CA ALA A 72 -8.36 -1.46 1.70
C ALA A 72 -7.54 -0.30 2.30
N TYR A 73 -8.20 0.56 3.08
CA TYR A 73 -7.55 1.66 3.76
C TYR A 73 -6.63 1.19 4.90
N LEU A 74 -7.04 0.18 5.67
CA LEU A 74 -6.21 -0.47 6.68
C LEU A 74 -4.95 -1.08 6.05
N LEU A 75 -5.09 -1.78 4.91
CA LEU A 75 -3.96 -2.32 4.15
C LEU A 75 -3.00 -1.21 3.69
N LEU A 76 -3.53 -0.07 3.23
CA LEU A 76 -2.73 1.09 2.85
C LEU A 76 -1.94 1.66 4.03
N VAL A 77 -2.55 1.75 5.22
CA VAL A 77 -1.87 2.21 6.44
C VAL A 77 -0.74 1.26 6.82
N ILE A 78 -1.03 -0.05 6.91
CA ILE A 78 -0.03 -1.09 7.21
C ILE A 78 1.13 -1.01 6.23
N HIS A 79 0.82 -0.93 4.93
CA HIS A 79 1.83 -0.79 3.89
C HIS A 79 2.68 0.48 4.08
N SER A 80 2.06 1.63 4.32
CA SER A 80 2.77 2.90 4.48
C SER A 80 3.73 2.92 5.67
N VAL A 81 3.30 2.36 6.81
CA VAL A 81 4.11 2.23 8.03
C VAL A 81 5.24 1.23 7.80
N TRP A 82 4.94 0.06 7.23
CA TRP A 82 5.94 -0.97 6.95
C TRP A 82 7.02 -0.46 5.99
N PHE A 83 6.63 0.26 4.93
CA PHE A 83 7.57 0.87 3.99
C PHE A 83 8.52 1.83 4.71
N PHE A 84 7.99 2.72 5.55
CA PHE A 84 8.82 3.64 6.33
C PHE A 84 9.82 2.89 7.22
N LEU A 85 9.38 1.87 7.96
CA LEU A 85 10.26 1.06 8.82
C LEU A 85 11.37 0.38 8.01
N VAL A 86 11.01 -0.23 6.87
CA VAL A 86 11.98 -0.86 5.98
C VAL A 86 13.04 0.14 5.52
N VAL A 87 12.64 1.33 5.05
CA VAL A 87 13.59 2.38 4.63
C VAL A 87 14.41 2.90 5.81
N LEU A 88 13.82 3.02 7.00
CA LEU A 88 14.57 3.44 8.19
C LEU A 88 15.69 2.44 8.54
N PHE A 89 15.41 1.14 8.46
CA PHE A 89 16.35 0.08 8.84
C PHE A 89 17.26 -0.41 7.70
N HIS A 90 17.00 0.00 6.46
CA HIS A 90 17.76 -0.48 5.31
C HIS A 90 19.22 0.00 5.30
N LYS A 91 19.47 1.22 5.80
CA LYS A 91 20.79 1.87 5.69
C LYS A 91 21.88 1.02 6.38
N GLY A 92 22.84 0.54 5.58
CA GLY A 92 24.02 -0.19 6.07
C GLY A 92 23.80 -1.67 6.37
N LYS A 93 22.71 -2.28 5.89
CA LYS A 93 22.45 -3.72 6.03
C LYS A 93 22.91 -4.51 4.80
N THR A 94 23.33 -5.75 5.01
CA THR A 94 23.74 -6.68 3.94
C THR A 94 22.53 -7.29 3.25
N PRO A 95 22.57 -7.53 1.92
CA PRO A 95 21.42 -8.01 1.14
C PRO A 95 20.74 -9.27 1.70
N ASP A 96 21.51 -10.22 2.25
CA ASP A 96 20.96 -11.44 2.83
C ASP A 96 20.13 -11.18 4.09
N ALA A 97 20.56 -10.23 4.92
CA ALA A 97 19.84 -9.84 6.13
C ALA A 97 18.57 -9.03 5.82
N THR A 98 18.48 -8.43 4.63
CA THR A 98 17.36 -7.58 4.22
C THR A 98 16.25 -8.30 3.48
N ARG A 99 16.55 -9.49 2.95
CA ARG A 99 15.67 -10.26 2.05
C ARG A 99 14.24 -10.46 2.58
N TRP A 100 14.10 -10.80 3.87
CA TRP A 100 12.80 -11.14 4.45
C TRP A 100 11.84 -9.96 4.47
N TYR A 101 12.31 -8.75 4.81
CA TYR A 101 11.46 -7.58 4.88
C TYR A 101 11.17 -6.97 3.50
N HIS A 102 12.05 -7.18 2.51
CA HIS A 102 11.77 -6.84 1.12
C HIS A 102 10.67 -7.74 0.54
N CYS A 103 10.71 -9.03 0.86
CA CYS A 103 9.68 -9.98 0.47
C CYS A 103 8.31 -9.61 1.08
N SER A 104 8.26 -9.26 2.37
CA SER A 104 7.02 -8.83 3.01
C SER A 104 6.50 -7.50 2.47
N LEU A 105 7.39 -6.54 2.17
CA LEU A 105 7.00 -5.27 1.56
C LEU A 105 6.40 -5.48 0.17
N TRP A 106 7.00 -6.34 -0.65
CA TRP A 106 6.45 -6.69 -1.95
C TRP A 106 5.06 -7.33 -1.83
N LEU A 107 4.90 -8.30 -0.92
CA LEU A 107 3.61 -8.97 -0.71
C LEU A 107 2.53 -7.95 -0.33
N LEU A 108 2.84 -7.06 0.62
CA LEU A 108 1.94 -5.98 1.04
C LEU A 108 1.59 -5.05 -0.12
N ASN A 109 2.55 -4.70 -0.96
CA ASN A 109 2.32 -3.83 -2.11
C ASN A 109 1.37 -4.49 -3.14
N THR A 110 1.57 -5.78 -3.45
CA THR A 110 0.71 -6.54 -4.36
C THR A 110 -0.73 -6.61 -3.83
N VAL A 111 -0.89 -7.01 -2.57
CA VAL A 111 -2.22 -7.14 -1.94
C VAL A 111 -2.92 -5.78 -1.85
N ALA A 112 -2.21 -4.72 -1.47
CA ALA A 112 -2.78 -3.38 -1.39
C ALA A 112 -3.20 -2.86 -2.77
N PHE A 113 -2.40 -3.10 -3.81
CA PHE A 113 -2.71 -2.69 -5.18
C PHE A 113 -3.93 -3.43 -5.74
N ASP A 114 -3.96 -4.76 -5.60
CA ASP A 114 -5.09 -5.58 -6.07
C ASP A 114 -6.38 -5.21 -5.34
N THR A 115 -6.30 -4.96 -4.03
CA THR A 115 -7.46 -4.51 -3.24
C THR A 115 -7.95 -3.13 -3.71
N ALA A 116 -7.03 -2.20 -3.98
CA ALA A 116 -7.39 -0.86 -4.48
C ALA A 116 -8.06 -0.91 -5.86
N LEU A 117 -7.57 -1.77 -6.76
CA LEU A 117 -8.21 -2.03 -8.05
C LEU A 117 -9.60 -2.62 -7.86
N MET A 118 -9.75 -3.63 -7.01
CA MET A 118 -11.05 -4.24 -6.72
C MET A 118 -12.05 -3.22 -6.18
N VAL A 119 -11.66 -2.40 -5.20
CA VAL A 119 -12.52 -1.32 -4.66
C VAL A 119 -12.92 -0.34 -5.74
N THR A 120 -11.97 0.08 -6.59
CA THR A 120 -12.23 1.03 -7.68
C THR A 120 -13.22 0.44 -8.69
N LEU A 121 -12.99 -0.80 -9.13
CA LEU A 121 -13.85 -1.49 -10.09
C LEU A 121 -15.26 -1.70 -9.53
N LEU A 122 -15.39 -2.15 -8.28
CA LEU A 122 -16.69 -2.35 -7.66
C LEU A 122 -17.46 -1.03 -7.49
N TYR A 123 -16.76 0.04 -7.07
CA TYR A 123 -17.37 1.36 -6.98
C TYR A 123 -17.95 1.82 -8.32
N TRP A 124 -17.15 1.77 -9.39
CA TRP A 124 -17.59 2.23 -10.70
C TRP A 124 -18.59 1.30 -11.41
N SER A 125 -18.55 -0.01 -11.12
CA SER A 125 -19.45 -0.99 -11.77
C SER A 125 -20.79 -1.16 -11.07
N LEU A 126 -20.82 -1.12 -9.73
CA LEU A 126 -22.02 -1.44 -8.94
C LEU A 126 -22.65 -0.21 -8.31
N GLU A 127 -21.84 0.72 -7.79
CA GLU A 127 -22.34 1.88 -7.03
C GLU A 127 -22.55 3.12 -7.89
N TYR A 128 -21.68 3.35 -8.88
CA TYR A 128 -21.79 4.48 -9.79
C TYR A 128 -22.95 4.29 -10.78
N LYS A 129 -24.16 4.57 -10.31
CA LYS A 129 -25.31 4.86 -11.18
C LYS A 129 -25.14 6.31 -11.62
N GLY A 130 -24.52 6.49 -12.79
CA GLY A 130 -24.32 7.81 -13.38
C GLY A 130 -25.56 8.67 -13.21
N LYS A 131 -25.40 9.87 -12.61
CA LYS A 131 -26.48 10.83 -12.47
C LYS A 131 -27.14 10.99 -13.84
N ASN A 132 -28.40 10.57 -13.97
CA ASN A 132 -29.28 11.12 -14.98
C ASN A 132 -29.45 12.60 -14.61
N ILE A 133 -28.55 13.44 -15.13
CA ILE A 133 -28.72 14.88 -15.17
C ILE A 133 -29.85 15.11 -16.18
N VAL A 134 -31.08 14.99 -15.71
CA VAL A 134 -32.22 15.55 -16.43
C VAL A 134 -32.21 17.03 -16.06
N HIS A 135 -31.73 17.84 -16.99
CA HIS A 135 -32.04 19.27 -17.02
C HIS A 135 -33.56 19.43 -17.05
N ILE A 136 -34.14 20.04 -16.01
CA ILE A 136 -35.39 20.79 -16.08
C ILE A 136 -35.13 22.09 -15.34
#